data_AF-A0A430S6C7-F1
#
_entry.id   AF-A0A430S6C7-F1
#
_cell.length_a   1.000
_cell.length_b   1.000
_cell.length_c   1.000
_cell.angle_alpha   90.00
_cell.angle_beta   90.00
_cell.angle_gamma   90.00
#
_symmetry.space_group_name_H-M   'P 1'
#
loop_
_entity.id
_entity.type
_entity.pdbx_description
1 polymer ?
#
loop_
_entity_poly.entity_id
_entity_poly.type
_entity_poly.pdbx_seq_one_letter_code
_entity_poly.pdbx_strand_id
1 'polypeptide(L)'
;MNTFLLKMALNLLFGAYAKEFVDLAQRLILAAEQSGGTGEDKARAVLEALSKWAQEKGVLVNFPPALREAIFRLAIEVFVFILSRQGLINAHKQAYYQQETFA
;
A
#
# COMPACT_ATOMS: atom_id res chain seq x y z
N MET A 1 -10.86 13.03 -0.95
CA MET A 1 -10.65 12.20 -2.15
C MET A 1 -11.85 11.26 -2.28
N ASN A 2 -12.58 11.33 -3.39
CA ASN A 2 -13.82 10.57 -3.58
C ASN A 2 -13.48 9.07 -3.71
N THR A 3 -14.12 8.19 -2.93
CA THR A 3 -13.93 6.73 -2.96
C THR A 3 -14.08 6.15 -4.37
N PHE A 4 -14.85 6.83 -5.23
CA PHE A 4 -14.97 6.55 -6.65
C PHE A 4 -13.63 6.61 -7.40
N LEU A 5 -12.82 7.66 -7.21
CA LEU A 5 -11.54 7.85 -7.92
C LEU A 5 -10.52 6.77 -7.53
N LEU A 6 -10.49 6.41 -6.25
CA LEU A 6 -9.64 5.31 -5.77
C LEU A 6 -10.04 3.98 -6.41
N LYS A 7 -11.34 3.67 -6.43
CA LYS A 7 -11.84 2.46 -7.09
C LYS A 7 -11.52 2.46 -8.58
N MET A 8 -11.66 3.59 -9.28
CA MET A 8 -11.28 3.69 -10.69
C MET A 8 -9.79 3.45 -10.90
N ALA A 9 -8.92 4.10 -10.12
CA ALA A 9 -7.47 3.92 -10.22
C ALA A 9 -7.05 2.47 -9.96
N LEU A 10 -7.64 1.82 -8.95
CA LEU A 10 -7.36 0.42 -8.64
C LEU A 10 -7.86 -0.52 -9.75
N ASN A 11 -9.02 -0.28 -10.33
CA ASN A 11 -9.51 -1.07 -11.46
C ASN A 11 -8.62 -0.88 -12.71
N LEU A 12 -8.11 0.33 -12.95
CA LEU A 12 -7.18 0.58 -14.06
C LEU A 12 -5.83 -0.13 -13.88
N LEU A 13 -5.30 -0.14 -12.65
CA LEU A 13 -3.99 -0.70 -12.35
C LEU A 13 -4.00 -2.23 -12.19
N PHE A 14 -5.05 -2.77 -11.57
CA PHE A 14 -5.11 -4.17 -11.15
C PHE A 14 -6.19 -4.98 -11.88
N GLY A 15 -7.06 -4.34 -12.67
CA GLY A 15 -8.10 -5.02 -13.44
C GLY A 15 -8.97 -5.94 -12.58
N ALA A 16 -9.11 -7.19 -13.01
CA ALA A 16 -9.85 -8.23 -12.29
C ALA A 16 -9.32 -8.50 -10.86
N TYR A 17 -8.05 -8.17 -10.59
CA TYR A 17 -7.42 -8.37 -9.28
C TYR A 17 -7.60 -7.17 -8.33
N ALA A 18 -8.29 -6.11 -8.73
CA ALA A 18 -8.42 -4.89 -7.91
C ALA A 18 -9.01 -5.17 -6.52
N LYS A 19 -10.02 -6.04 -6.42
CA LYS A 19 -10.60 -6.44 -5.13
C LYS A 19 -9.61 -7.26 -4.29
N GLU A 20 -8.97 -8.26 -4.91
CA GLU A 20 -7.98 -9.11 -4.24
C GLU A 20 -6.81 -8.26 -3.69
N PHE A 21 -6.33 -7.30 -4.48
CA PHE A 21 -5.28 -6.37 -4.07
C PHE A 21 -5.70 -5.52 -2.86
N VAL A 22 -6.90 -4.94 -2.87
CA VAL A 22 -7.43 -4.15 -1.73
C VAL A 22 -7.48 -5.00 -0.47
N ASP A 23 -8.07 -6.19 -0.57
CA ASP A 23 -8.24 -7.10 0.56
C ASP A 23 -6.88 -7.53 1.13
N LEU A 24 -5.90 -7.82 0.26
CA LEU A 24 -4.54 -8.17 0.66
C LEU A 24 -3.82 -6.99 1.31
N ALA A 25 -3.85 -5.81 0.69
CA ALA A 25 -3.18 -4.62 1.21
C ALA A 25 -3.69 -4.25 2.61
N GLN A 26 -5.00 -4.26 2.81
CA GLN A 26 -5.59 -3.99 4.13
C GLN A 26 -5.16 -5.02 5.18
N ARG A 27 -5.18 -6.31 4.84
CA ARG A 27 -4.74 -7.38 5.76
C ARG A 27 -3.27 -7.23 6.13
N LEU A 28 -2.40 -6.96 5.16
CA LEU A 28 -0.97 -6.78 5.39
C LEU A 28 -0.69 -5.55 6.27
N ILE A 29 -1.36 -4.43 6.03
CA ILE A 29 -1.20 -3.22 6.84
C ILE A 29 -1.66 -3.45 8.28
N LEU A 30 -2.80 -4.10 8.48
CA LEU A 30 -3.30 -4.43 9.82
C LEU A 30 -2.36 -5.40 10.54
N ALA A 31 -1.86 -6.42 9.85
CA ALA A 31 -0.90 -7.37 10.41
C ALA A 31 0.42 -6.69 10.79
N ALA A 32 0.93 -5.80 9.93
CA ALA A 32 2.14 -5.02 10.21
C ALA A 32 1.95 -4.06 11.39
N GLU A 33 0.75 -3.51 11.58
CA GLU A 33 0.46 -2.68 12.75
C GLU A 33 0.49 -3.50 14.04
N GLN A 34 -0.04 -4.72 14.02
CA GLN A 34 -0.07 -5.64 15.16
C GLN A 34 1.31 -6.20 15.53
N SER A 35 2.25 -6.29 14.59
CA SER A 35 3.60 -6.82 14.85
C SER A 35 4.52 -5.86 15.61
N GLY A 36 4.13 -4.60 15.81
CA GLY A 36 5.02 -3.57 16.36
C GLY A 36 6.12 -3.14 15.37
N GLY A 37 7.12 -2.41 15.84
CA GLY A 37 8.22 -1.90 15.00
C GLY A 37 8.00 -0.49 14.43
N THR A 38 9.00 0.00 13.68
CA THR A 38 8.94 1.34 13.07
C THR A 38 7.95 1.39 11.91
N GLY A 39 7.48 2.60 11.55
CA GLY A 39 6.59 2.77 10.38
C GLY A 39 7.27 2.35 9.08
N GLU A 40 8.58 2.53 8.97
CA GLU A 40 9.37 2.17 7.80
C GLU A 40 9.49 0.65 7.63
N ASP A 41 9.80 -0.08 8.71
CA ASP A 41 9.88 -1.54 8.67
C ASP A 41 8.52 -2.16 8.28
N LYS A 42 7.43 -1.60 8.82
CA LYS A 42 6.07 -1.98 8.48
C LYS A 42 5.76 -1.72 7.01
N ALA A 43 6.07 -0.52 6.52
CA ALA A 43 5.88 -0.15 5.12
C ALA A 43 6.65 -1.09 4.18
N ARG A 44 7.89 -1.39 4.52
CA ARG A 44 8.78 -2.25 3.74
C ARG A 44 8.25 -3.68 3.67
N ALA A 45 7.84 -4.26 4.80
CA ALA A 45 7.26 -5.61 4.83
C ALA A 45 5.99 -5.71 3.96
N VAL A 46 5.11 -4.71 4.03
CA VAL A 46 3.90 -4.65 3.20
C VAL A 46 4.26 -4.51 1.72
N LEU A 47 5.22 -3.65 1.38
CA LEU A 47 5.68 -3.41 0.01
C LEU A 47 6.28 -4.67 -0.61
N GLU A 48 7.13 -5.39 0.12
CA GLU A 48 7.74 -6.64 -0.33
C GLU A 48 6.68 -7.72 -0.58
N ALA A 49 5.71 -7.87 0.32
CA ALA A 49 4.62 -8.83 0.18
C ALA A 49 3.70 -8.51 -1.04
N LEU A 50 3.33 -7.24 -1.23
CA LEU A 50 2.54 -6.81 -2.39
C LEU A 50 3.31 -7.00 -3.70
N SER A 51 4.61 -6.71 -3.70
CA SER A 51 5.47 -6.90 -4.87
C SER A 51 5.56 -8.37 -5.26
N LYS A 52 5.72 -9.27 -4.28
CA LYS A 52 5.73 -10.72 -4.52
C LYS A 52 4.40 -11.21 -5.09
N TRP A 53 3.28 -10.81 -4.48
CA TRP A 53 1.95 -11.16 -4.97
C TRP A 53 1.72 -10.67 -6.41
N ALA A 54 2.15 -9.44 -6.74
CA ALA A 54 1.99 -8.90 -8.08
C ALA A 54 2.84 -9.65 -9.12
N GLN A 55 4.04 -10.11 -8.74
CA GLN A 55 4.85 -10.98 -9.60
C GLN A 55 4.17 -12.33 -9.84
N GLU A 56 3.64 -12.96 -8.80
CA GLU A 56 2.92 -14.25 -8.89
C GLU A 56 1.67 -14.16 -9.79
N LYS A 57 0.95 -13.04 -9.72
CA LYS A 57 -0.28 -12.82 -10.51
C LYS A 57 -0.04 -12.22 -11.89
N GLY A 58 1.22 -11.88 -12.22
CA GLY A 58 1.55 -11.20 -13.47
C GLY A 58 0.92 -9.80 -13.57
N VAL A 59 0.73 -9.11 -12.44
CA VAL A 59 0.11 -7.79 -12.39
C VAL A 59 1.18 -6.71 -12.37
N LEU A 60 0.95 -5.63 -13.11
CA LEU A 60 1.91 -4.55 -13.34
C LEU A 60 3.24 -4.98 -13.98
N VAL A 61 3.37 -6.21 -14.51
CA VAL A 61 4.64 -6.72 -15.11
C VAL A 61 5.18 -5.86 -16.25
N ASN A 62 4.30 -5.16 -16.97
CA ASN A 62 4.68 -4.24 -18.05
C ASN A 62 5.22 -2.89 -17.56
N PHE A 63 5.13 -2.61 -16.26
CA PHE A 63 5.62 -1.37 -15.66
C PHE A 63 7.08 -1.53 -15.20
N PRO A 64 7.92 -0.49 -15.39
CA PRO A 64 9.28 -0.48 -14.85
C PRO A 64 9.29 -0.74 -13.32
N PRO A 65 10.35 -1.37 -12.77
CA PRO A 65 10.46 -1.65 -11.34
C PRO A 65 10.20 -0.43 -10.44
N ALA A 66 10.82 0.71 -10.75
CA ALA A 66 10.65 1.95 -9.98
C ALA A 66 9.18 2.44 -9.98
N LEU A 67 8.48 2.31 -11.11
CA LEU A 67 7.08 2.72 -11.21
C LEU A 67 6.15 1.76 -10.48
N ARG A 68 6.41 0.45 -10.51
CA ARG A 68 5.67 -0.53 -9.69
C ARG A 68 5.79 -0.22 -8.21
N GLU A 69 7.01 0.04 -7.76
CA GLU A 69 7.27 0.36 -6.36
C GLU A 69 6.53 1.65 -5.94
N ALA A 70 6.59 2.70 -6.76
CA ALA A 70 5.87 3.94 -6.51
C ALA A 70 4.34 3.72 -6.45
N ILE A 71 3.78 2.89 -7.33
CA ILE A 71 2.35 2.53 -7.30
C ILE A 71 1.99 1.84 -5.98
N PHE A 72 2.81 0.88 -5.54
CA PHE A 72 2.56 0.17 -4.28
C PHE A 72 2.73 1.07 -3.06
N ARG A 73 3.77 1.91 -3.01
CA ARG A 73 3.96 2.91 -1.93
C ARG A 73 2.75 3.82 -1.82
N LEU A 74 2.27 4.38 -2.94
CA LEU A 74 1.08 5.22 -2.97
C LEU A 74 -0.17 4.46 -2.50
N ALA A 75 -0.35 3.21 -2.94
CA ALA A 75 -1.47 2.39 -2.49
C ALA A 75 -1.42 2.13 -0.98
N ILE A 76 -0.25 1.81 -0.43
CA ILE A 76 -0.02 1.62 1.01
C ILE A 76 -0.39 2.91 1.76
N GLU A 77 0.13 4.06 1.35
CA GLU A 77 -0.19 5.35 1.99
C GLU A 77 -1.69 5.64 2.01
N VAL A 78 -2.37 5.42 0.88
CA VAL A 78 -3.81 5.63 0.77
C VAL A 78 -4.57 4.69 1.72
N PHE A 79 -4.20 3.41 1.80
CA PHE A 79 -4.86 2.48 2.70
C PHE A 79 -4.54 2.74 4.17
N VAL A 80 -3.30 3.09 4.51
CA VAL A 80 -2.93 3.54 5.85
C VAL A 80 -3.77 4.75 6.25
N PHE A 81 -3.92 5.74 5.37
CA PHE A 81 -4.79 6.90 5.62
C PHE A 81 -6.25 6.49 5.82
N ILE A 82 -6.79 5.60 5.00
CA ILE A 82 -8.18 5.13 5.10
C ILE A 82 -8.40 4.37 6.41
N LEU A 83 -7.54 3.42 6.74
CA LEU A 83 -7.64 2.59 7.94
C LEU A 83 -7.45 3.44 9.21
N SER A 84 -6.55 4.42 9.18
CA SER A 84 -6.35 5.39 10.26
C SER A 84 -7.62 6.24 10.47
N ARG A 85 -8.25 6.73 9.38
CA ARG A 85 -9.53 7.46 9.48
C ARG A 85 -10.68 6.60 10.00
N GLN A 86 -10.61 5.29 9.85
CA GLN A 86 -11.58 4.33 10.40
C GLN A 86 -11.26 3.95 11.85
N GLY A 87 -10.15 4.42 12.42
CA GLY A 87 -9.71 4.06 13.77
C GLY A 87 -9.17 2.63 13.88
N LEU A 88 -8.84 1.97 12.76
CA LEU A 88 -8.37 0.59 12.74
C LEU A 88 -6.86 0.46 12.96
N ILE A 89 -6.10 1.53 12.73
CA ILE A 89 -4.66 1.61 13.02
C ILE A 89 -4.34 2.95 13.67
N ASN A 90 -3.38 2.93 14.60
CA ASN A 90 -2.92 4.11 15.34
C ASN A 90 -1.70 4.76 14.67
N ALA A 91 -1.56 4.57 13.35
CA ALA A 91 -0.51 5.17 12.54
C ALA A 91 -0.61 6.71 12.63
N HIS A 92 0.03 7.27 13.65
CA HIS A 92 0.33 8.69 13.75
C HIS A 92 1.06 9.04 12.45
N LYS A 93 0.47 9.96 11.69
CA LYS A 93 0.92 10.58 10.44
C LYS A 93 2.40 11.02 10.37
N GLN A 94 3.26 10.72 11.35
CA GLN A 94 4.68 11.04 11.34
C GLN A 94 5.55 9.86 10.94
N ALA A 95 5.20 8.62 11.29
CA ALA A 95 6.08 7.46 11.06
C ALA A 95 6.21 7.02 9.59
N TYR A 96 5.24 7.36 8.73
CA TYR A 96 5.29 7.10 7.28
C TYR A 96 5.79 8.31 6.47
N TYR A 97 5.89 9.50 7.07
CA TYR A 97 6.12 10.78 6.37
C TYR A 97 7.49 11.41 6.67
N GLN A 98 8.31 10.82 7.56
CA GLN A 98 9.72 11.20 7.68
C GLN A 98 10.53 10.49 6.58
N GLN A 99 10.31 10.87 5.33
CA GLN A 99 11.41 10.90 4.39
C GLN A 99 12.10 12.25 4.59
N GLU A 100 13.36 12.24 4.98
CA GLU A 100 14.22 13.40 4.74
C GLU A 100 14.22 13.63 3.21
N THR A 101 13.39 14.56 2.76
CA THR A 101 13.50 15.13 1.42
C THR A 101 14.85 15.81 1.36
N PHE A 102 15.82 15.15 0.70
CA PHE A 102 17.09 15.68 0.21
C PHE A 102 17.91 16.51 1.21
N ALA A 103 18.97 15.89 1.74
CA ALA A 103 20.20 16.62 2.10
C ALA A 103 21.23 16.44 0.98
#